data_AF-A0A958YF13-F1
#
_entry.id   AF-A0A958YF13-F1
#
_cell.length_a   1.000
_cell.length_b   1.000
_cell.length_c   1.000
_cell.angle_alpha   90.00
_cell.angle_beta   90.00
_cell.angle_gamma   90.00
#
_symmetry.space_group_name_H-M   'P 1'
#
loop_
_entity.id
_entity.type
_entity.pdbx_description
1 polymer ?
#
loop_
_entity_poly.entity_id
_entity_poly.type
_entity_poly.pdbx_seq_one_letter_code
_entity_poly.pdbx_strand_id
1 'polypeptide(L)' 'MSKRHINKVAVIGSGIMGSGIACHFANIGVQVLLLDIVPRELNDAEKAKGLTLQDKAVR' A
#
# COMPACT_ATOMS: atom_id res chain seq x y z
N MET A 1 0.80 20.27 26.53
CA MET A 1 0.18 19.93 25.23
C MET A 1 -0.89 18.88 25.46
N SER A 2 -2.10 19.02 24.90
CA SER A 2 -3.10 17.94 25.00
C SER A 2 -2.68 16.78 24.10
N LYS A 3 -2.81 15.54 24.58
CA LYS A 3 -2.55 14.34 23.77
C LYS A 3 -3.65 14.22 22.71
N ARG A 4 -3.28 14.29 21.43
CA ARG A 4 -4.21 14.00 20.32
C ARG A 4 -4.28 12.49 20.12
N HIS A 5 -5.48 11.93 20.20
CA HIS A 5 -5.72 10.54 19.84
C HIS A 5 -5.80 10.39 18.33
N ILE A 6 -4.97 9.53 17.77
CA ILE A 6 -4.97 9.22 16.33
C ILE A 6 -5.79 7.94 16.14
N ASN A 7 -6.96 8.09 15.53
CA ASN A 7 -7.87 6.97 15.27
C ASN A 7 -7.83 6.52 13.79
N LYS A 8 -7.22 7.33 12.91
CA LYS A 8 -7.10 7.06 11.47
C LYS A 8 -5.75 7.53 10.96
N VAL A 9 -5.13 6.73 10.09
CA VAL A 9 -3.84 7.03 9.45
C VAL A 9 -3.95 6.76 7.94
N ALA A 10 -3.36 7.63 7.13
CA ALA A 10 -3.10 7.34 5.72
C ALA A 10 -1.61 7.05 5.53
N VAL A 11 -1.30 5.97 4.83
CA VAL A 11 0.08 5.59 4.44
C VAL A 11 0.16 5.69 2.92
N ILE A 12 1.11 6.48 2.43
CA ILE A 12 1.34 6.70 1.00
C ILE A 12 2.55 5.85 0.58
N GLY A 13 2.32 4.89 -0.31
CA GLY A 13 3.24 3.84 -0.73
C GLY A 13 2.88 2.50 -0.08
N SER A 14 2.64 1.48 -0.91
CA SER A 14 2.26 0.11 -0.51
C SER A 14 3.39 -0.92 -0.65
N GLY A 15 4.60 -0.47 -0.98
CA GLY A 15 5.79 -1.32 -0.96
C GLY A 15 6.12 -1.87 0.44
N ILE A 16 7.15 -2.71 0.53
CA ILE A 16 7.49 -3.51 1.72
C ILE A 16 7.45 -2.74 3.05
N MET A 17 8.07 -1.55 3.08
CA MET A 17 8.07 -0.71 4.29
C MET A 17 6.70 -0.09 4.56
N GLY A 18 6.02 0.41 3.53
CA GLY A 18 4.71 1.05 3.66
C GLY A 18 3.64 0.09 4.16
N SER A 19 3.61 -1.13 3.62
CA SER A 19 2.75 -2.20 4.12
C SER A 19 3.07 -2.58 5.57
N GLY A 20 4.35 -2.58 5.95
CA GLY A 20 4.78 -2.86 7.33
C GLY A 20 4.27 -1.79 8.31
N ILE A 21 4.43 -0.51 7.97
CA ILE A 21 3.93 0.61 8.77
C ILE A 21 2.42 0.54 8.91
N ALA A 22 1.71 0.31 7.80
CA ALA A 22 0.25 0.15 7.81
C ALA A 22 -0.19 -1.01 8.71
N CYS A 23 0.51 -2.15 8.64
CA CYS A 23 0.25 -3.31 9.49
C CYS A 23 0.39 -2.98 10.98
N HIS A 24 1.42 -2.25 11.39
CA HIS A 24 1.59 -1.86 12.79
C HIS A 24 0.42 -1.04 13.34
N PHE A 25 -0.11 -0.09 12.56
CA PHE A 25 -1.29 0.68 12.95
C PHE A 25 -2.57 -0.16 12.94
N ALA A 26 -2.76 -0.99 11.91
CA ALA A 26 -3.92 -1.86 11.81
C ALA A 26 -3.97 -2.89 12.96
N ASN A 27 -2.83 -3.44 13.38
CA ASN A 27 -2.72 -4.41 14.46
C ASN A 27 -3.16 -3.85 15.82
N ILE A 28 -3.04 -2.54 16.02
CA ILE A 28 -3.51 -1.86 17.25
C ILE A 28 -4.94 -1.29 17.10
N GLY A 29 -5.65 -1.64 16.02
CA GLY A 29 -7.04 -1.25 15.78
C GLY A 29 -7.22 0.17 15.22
N VAL A 30 -6.15 0.81 14.74
CA VAL A 30 -6.26 2.12 14.06
C VAL A 30 -6.74 1.88 12.63
N GLN A 31 -7.68 2.70 12.15
CA GLN A 31 -8.14 2.62 10.76
C GLN A 31 -7.03 3.11 9.83
N VAL A 32 -6.58 2.25 8.90
CA VAL A 32 -5.51 2.59 7.97
C VAL A 32 -6.05 2.68 6.54
N LEU A 33 -5.71 3.77 5.87
CA LEU A 33 -5.86 3.95 4.43
C LEU A 33 -4.48 3.78 3.78
N LEU A 34 -4.25 2.68 3.07
CA LEU A 34 -3.03 2.46 2.31
C LEU A 34 -3.26 2.86 0.85
N LEU A 35 -2.50 3.84 0.36
CA LEU A 35 -2.62 4.36 -1.01
C LEU A 35 -1.31 4.15 -1.75
N ASP A 36 -1.38 3.72 -3.00
CA ASP A 36 -0.23 3.65 -3.89
C ASP A 36 -0.57 4.18 -5.29
N ILE A 37 0.46 4.43 -6.08
CA ILE A 37 0.32 4.80 -7.48
C ILE A 37 0.09 3.56 -8.34
N VAL A 38 -0.85 3.67 -9.28
CA VAL A 38 -1.05 2.62 -10.29
C VAL A 38 0.20 2.53 -11.18
N PRO A 39 0.76 1.34 -11.41
CA PRO A 39 1.93 1.20 -12.27
C PRO A 39 1.65 1.62 -13.70
N ARG A 40 2.65 2.27 -14.30
CA ARG A 40 2.60 2.81 -15.67
C ARG A 40 3.28 1.90 -16.69
N GLU A 41 4.10 0.98 -16.20
CA GLU A 41 4.87 0.02 -16.99
C GLU A 41 4.96 -1.30 -16.23
N LEU A 42 5.14 -2.39 -16.98
CA LEU A 42 5.33 -3.72 -16.42
C LEU A 42 6.79 -3.91 -16.04
N ASN A 43 7.03 -4.59 -14.92
CA ASN A 43 8.36 -5.09 -14.61
C ASN A 43 8.68 -6.35 -15.45
N ASP A 44 9.94 -6.75 -15.47
CA ASP A 44 10.40 -7.87 -16.31
C ASP A 44 9.77 -9.21 -15.91
N ALA A 45 9.45 -9.39 -14.63
CA ALA A 45 8.77 -10.59 -14.15
C ALA A 45 7.31 -10.66 -14.61
N GLU A 46 6.62 -9.52 -14.70
CA GLU A 46 5.26 -9.41 -15.22
C GLU A 46 5.23 -9.64 -16.73
N LYS A 47 6.18 -9.05 -17.47
CA LYS A 47 6.34 -9.29 -18.92
C LYS A 47 6.59 -10.76 -19.21
N ALA A 48 7.47 -11.41 -18.46
CA ALA A 48 7.77 -12.85 -18.61
C ALA A 48 6.55 -13.74 -18.33
N LYS A 49 5.62 -13.28 -17.48
CA LYS A 49 4.35 -13.97 -17.19
C LYS A 49 3.23 -13.63 -18.18
N GLY A 50 3.49 -12.78 -19.18
CA GLY A 50 2.49 -12.34 -20.16
C GLY A 50 1.38 -11.48 -19.57
N LEU A 51 1.63 -10.82 -18.42
CA LEU A 51 0.67 -9.93 -17.79
C LEU A 51 0.56 -8.61 -18.55
N THR A 52 -0.57 -7.95 -18.36
CA THR A 52 -0.93 -6.65 -18.91
C THR A 52 -1.14 -5.64 -17.78
N LEU A 53 -1.14 -4.34 -18.11
CA LEU A 53 -1.40 -3.28 -17.13
C LEU A 53 -2.83 -3.30 -16.57
N GLN A 54 -3.70 -4.17 -17.07
CA GLN A 54 -5.10 -4.32 -16.71
C GLN A 54 -5.30 -5.47 -15.74
N ASP A 55 -4.31 -6.35 -15.59
CA ASP A 55 -4.39 -7.48 -14.69
C ASP A 55 -4.37 -7.01 -13.23
N LYS A 56 -5.23 -7.62 -12.41
CA LYS A 56 -5.33 -7.33 -10.97
C LYS A 56 -4.03 -7.61 -10.21
N ALA A 57 -3.15 -8.45 -10.74
CA ALA A 57 -1.84 -8.69 -10.13
C ALA A 57 -0.89 -7.48 -10.30
N VAL A 58 -1.17 -6.61 -11.28
CA VAL A 58 -0.40 -5.41 -11.58
C VAL A 58 -1.07 -4.16 -10.99
N ARG A 59 -2.40 -4.15 -10.80
CA ARG A 59 -3.16 -2.98 -10.29
C ARG A 59 -3.66 -3.12 -8.86
#